data_AF-A0A519M763-F1
#
_entry.id   AF-A0A519M763-F1
#
_cell.length_a   1.000
_cell.length_b   1.000
_cell.length_c   1.000
_cell.angle_alpha   90.00
_cell.angle_beta   90.00
_cell.angle_gamma   90.00
#
_symmetry.space_group_name_H-M   'P 1'
#
loop_
_entity.id
_entity.type
_entity.pdbx_description
1 polymer ?
#
loop_
_entity_poly.entity_id
_entity_poly.type
_entity_poly.pdbx_seq_one_letter_code
_entity_poly.pdbx_strand_id
1 'polypeptide(L)'
;MPTKKSTNLQELRRLFRRAKAEGNQELLAELELVLTALHKPRQVAITVLAKLLNQANSHVTKHYIAGVLGAAREVQVLKALMRAATKPENRGYNADYFWACAHYDCTPYLPFFVRFLLGCEDPGEAMVACVAVIEAMEGPFIPAVVKRYIAKLLQRKQPLLLSDLQLQSEVFIIQAGYALLDKYFDQVDKEWKNEVSASKPEQSVD
;
A
#
# COMPACT_ATOMS: atom_id res chain seq x y z
N MET A 1 27.36 12.05 2.05
CA MET A 1 27.08 11.84 3.49
C MET A 1 25.68 11.26 3.63
N PRO A 2 25.48 10.09 4.26
CA PRO A 2 24.14 9.58 4.49
C PRO A 2 23.47 10.42 5.58
N THR A 3 22.39 11.12 5.23
CA THR A 3 21.56 11.83 6.20
C THR A 3 20.94 10.78 7.14
N LYS A 4 21.25 10.88 8.45
CA LYS A 4 20.58 10.04 9.47
C LYS A 4 19.07 10.23 9.32
N LYS A 5 18.34 9.18 8.92
CA LYS A 5 16.87 9.19 8.89
C LYS A 5 16.36 9.55 10.29
N SER A 6 15.63 10.65 10.41
CA SER A 6 15.02 11.07 11.66
C SER A 6 14.02 10.02 12.14
N THR A 7 13.95 9.77 13.45
CA THR A 7 12.92 8.89 14.01
C THR A 7 11.53 9.52 13.84
N ASN A 8 10.47 8.70 13.77
CA ASN A 8 9.09 9.21 13.61
C ASN A 8 8.73 10.31 14.62
N LEU A 9 9.23 10.23 15.85
CA LEU A 9 9.02 11.25 16.88
C LEU A 9 9.74 12.57 16.59
N GLN A 10 10.96 12.52 16.02
CA GLN A 10 11.70 13.71 15.63
C GLN A 10 11.01 14.45 14.48
N GLU A 11 10.47 13.69 13.53
CA GLU A 11 9.67 14.25 12.44
C GLU A 11 8.38 14.91 12.95
N LEU A 12 7.65 14.25 13.86
CA LEU A 12 6.46 14.85 14.47
C LEU A 12 6.77 16.16 15.19
N ARG A 13 7.85 16.20 15.97
CA ARG A 13 8.31 17.44 16.65
C ARG A 13 8.72 18.53 15.67
N ARG A 14 9.25 18.17 14.50
CA ARG A 14 9.54 19.13 13.43
C ARG A 14 8.26 19.71 12.84
N LEU A 15 7.29 18.86 12.50
CA LEU A 15 5.98 19.28 11.99
C LEU A 15 5.25 20.18 13.00
N PHE A 16 5.30 19.83 14.28
CA PHE A 16 4.71 20.61 15.36
C PHE A 16 5.30 22.03 15.45
N ARG A 17 6.63 22.14 15.45
CA ARG A 17 7.32 23.45 15.50
C ARG A 17 7.00 24.30 14.28
N ARG A 18 6.91 23.68 13.11
CA ARG A 18 6.55 24.37 11.85
C ARG A 18 5.11 24.90 11.90
N ALA A 19 4.15 24.06 12.27
CA ALA A 19 2.75 24.46 12.42
C ALA A 19 2.59 25.61 13.42
N LYS A 20 3.36 25.60 14.51
CA LYS A 20 3.39 26.69 15.49
C LYS A 20 3.96 27.99 14.91
N ALA A 21 5.06 27.91 14.17
CA ALA A 21 5.67 29.08 13.53
C ALA A 21 4.76 29.69 12.45
N GLU A 22 4.00 28.86 11.74
CA GLU A 22 3.05 29.29 10.70
C GLU A 22 1.69 29.74 11.28
N GLY A 23 1.48 29.62 12.60
CA GLY A 23 0.22 29.99 13.25
C GLY A 23 -0.97 29.08 12.91
N ASN A 24 -0.72 27.89 12.35
CA ASN A 24 -1.76 26.96 11.91
C ASN A 24 -2.32 26.15 13.09
N GLN A 25 -3.35 26.69 13.75
CA GLN A 25 -3.96 26.10 14.94
C GLN A 25 -4.67 24.76 14.68
N GLU A 26 -5.26 24.59 13.49
CA GLU A 26 -5.94 23.33 13.13
C GLU A 26 -4.93 22.18 12.99
N LEU A 27 -3.83 22.41 12.26
CA LEU A 27 -2.76 21.43 12.14
C LEU A 27 -2.11 21.14 13.50
N LEU A 28 -1.93 22.15 14.35
CA LEU A 28 -1.42 21.93 15.71
C LEU A 28 -2.31 20.97 16.50
N ALA A 29 -3.62 21.24 16.55
CA ALA A 29 -4.57 20.40 17.29
C ALA A 29 -4.54 18.95 16.79
N GLU A 30 -4.48 18.74 15.47
CA GLU A 30 -4.35 17.40 14.90
C GLU A 30 -3.05 16.70 15.29
N LEU A 31 -1.92 17.40 15.24
CA LEU A 31 -0.62 16.85 15.62
C LEU A 31 -0.51 16.58 17.13
N GLU A 32 -1.21 17.34 17.98
CA GLU A 32 -1.34 17.04 19.42
C GLU A 32 -2.09 15.73 19.66
N LEU A 33 -3.15 15.46 18.90
CA LEU A 33 -3.87 14.19 18.96
C LEU A 33 -2.98 13.02 18.53
N VAL A 34 -2.20 13.19 17.46
CA VAL A 34 -1.21 12.18 17.03
C VAL A 34 -0.18 11.93 18.13
N LEU A 35 0.39 12.99 18.71
CA LEU A 35 1.37 12.87 19.79
C LEU A 35 0.78 12.14 21.01
N THR A 36 -0.43 12.49 21.40
CA THR A 36 -1.16 11.85 22.50
C THR A 36 -1.42 10.38 22.22
N ALA A 37 -1.77 10.02 20.98
CA ALA A 37 -1.96 8.63 20.58
C ALA A 37 -0.66 7.82 20.66
N LEU A 38 0.47 8.40 20.25
CA LEU A 38 1.78 7.72 20.27
C LEU A 38 2.33 7.43 21.67
N HIS A 39 1.86 8.14 22.71
CA HIS A 39 2.20 7.83 24.11
C HIS A 39 1.42 6.63 24.67
N LYS A 40 0.42 6.12 23.95
CA LYS A 40 -0.36 4.94 24.35
C LYS A 40 0.38 3.64 23.99
N PRO A 41 0.01 2.49 24.60
CA PRO A 41 0.51 1.20 24.16
C PRO A 41 0.32 0.98 22.66
N ARG A 42 1.29 0.33 22.00
CA ARG A 42 1.35 0.19 20.53
C ARG A 42 0.02 -0.18 19.88
N GLN A 43 -0.65 -1.22 20.38
CA GLN A 43 -1.93 -1.69 19.81
C GLN A 43 -3.00 -0.60 19.85
N VAL A 44 -3.12 0.08 21.00
CA VAL A 44 -4.09 1.16 21.20
C VAL A 44 -3.73 2.36 20.33
N ALA A 45 -2.44 2.72 20.27
CA ALA A 45 -1.95 3.80 19.41
C ALA A 45 -2.34 3.56 17.96
N ILE A 46 -2.10 2.35 17.44
CA ILE A 46 -2.41 1.99 16.05
C ILE A 46 -3.91 2.08 15.76
N THR A 47 -4.77 1.56 16.65
CA THR A 47 -6.23 1.68 16.49
C THR A 47 -6.69 3.13 16.49
N VAL A 48 -6.15 3.96 17.40
CA VAL A 48 -6.48 5.39 17.48
C VAL A 48 -6.00 6.13 16.23
N LEU A 49 -4.78 5.87 15.78
CA LEU A 49 -4.20 6.49 14.59
C LEU A 49 -4.96 6.08 13.32
N ALA A 50 -5.37 4.82 13.17
CA ALA A 50 -6.20 4.37 12.05
C ALA A 50 -7.57 5.07 12.01
N LYS A 51 -8.15 5.38 13.18
CA LYS A 51 -9.37 6.20 13.27
C LYS A 51 -9.08 7.65 12.88
N LEU A 52 -8.02 8.24 13.44
CA LEU A 52 -7.64 9.62 13.19
C LEU A 52 -7.29 9.88 11.72
N LEU A 53 -6.65 8.93 11.03
CA LEU A 53 -6.38 8.98 9.59
C LEU A 53 -7.63 9.32 8.77
N ASN A 54 -8.77 8.78 9.16
CA ASN A 54 -10.04 8.95 8.45
C ASN A 54 -10.79 10.23 8.84
N GLN A 55 -10.40 10.87 9.96
CA GLN A 55 -11.08 12.02 10.57
C GLN A 55 -10.29 13.33 10.41
N ALA A 56 -8.97 13.26 10.32
CA ALA A 56 -8.13 14.43 10.13
C ALA A 56 -8.49 15.16 8.83
N ASN A 57 -8.37 16.47 8.84
CA ASN A 57 -8.52 17.35 7.68
C ASN A 57 -7.18 17.54 6.98
N SER A 58 -6.08 17.73 7.73
CA SER A 58 -4.78 18.04 7.13
C SER A 58 -4.13 16.85 6.43
N HIS A 59 -3.70 17.06 5.18
CA HIS A 59 -2.88 16.10 4.45
C HIS A 59 -1.53 15.85 5.13
N VAL A 60 -0.97 16.84 5.83
CA VAL A 60 0.28 16.69 6.58
C VAL A 60 0.11 15.67 7.70
N THR A 61 -0.98 15.78 8.47
CA THR A 61 -1.33 14.82 9.53
C THR A 61 -1.57 13.44 8.94
N LYS A 62 -2.38 13.34 7.87
CA LYS A 62 -2.69 12.05 7.22
C LYS A 62 -1.44 11.36 6.67
N HIS A 63 -0.55 12.10 6.00
CA HIS A 63 0.73 11.60 5.50
C HIS A 63 1.58 11.02 6.63
N TYR A 64 1.76 11.79 7.71
CA TYR A 64 2.51 11.32 8.87
C TYR A 64 1.90 10.05 9.47
N ILE A 65 0.58 10.03 9.67
CA ILE A 65 -0.13 8.86 10.20
C ILE A 65 0.05 7.65 9.26
N ALA A 66 -0.09 7.83 7.94
CA ALA A 66 0.10 6.77 6.96
C ALA A 66 1.50 6.16 7.06
N GLY A 67 2.55 6.98 7.18
CA GLY A 67 3.92 6.51 7.38
C GLY A 67 4.10 5.71 8.67
N VAL A 68 3.52 6.17 9.78
CA VAL A 68 3.54 5.43 11.07
C VAL A 68 2.81 4.10 10.95
N LEU A 69 1.62 4.09 10.35
CA LEU A 69 0.84 2.87 10.15
C LEU A 69 1.56 1.92 9.19
N GLY A 70 2.21 2.39 8.14
CA GLY A 70 3.05 1.59 7.25
C GLY A 70 4.16 0.84 8.01
N ALA A 71 4.87 1.55 8.88
CA ALA A 71 5.94 0.97 9.70
C ALA A 71 5.45 0.02 10.82
N ALA A 72 4.14 0.04 11.13
CA ALA A 72 3.59 -0.72 12.25
C ALA A 72 3.42 -2.22 11.97
N ARG A 73 3.32 -2.64 10.71
CA ARG A 73 3.12 -4.05 10.31
C ARG A 73 1.92 -4.76 10.97
N GLU A 74 0.90 -4.01 11.39
CA GLU A 74 -0.36 -4.55 11.92
C GLU A 74 -1.45 -4.63 10.84
N VAL A 75 -1.78 -5.83 10.34
CA VAL A 75 -2.67 -6.05 9.17
C VAL A 75 -4.05 -5.38 9.31
N GLN A 76 -4.54 -5.21 10.55
CA GLN A 76 -5.83 -4.56 10.83
C GLN A 76 -5.95 -3.12 10.30
N VAL A 77 -4.82 -2.45 10.01
CA VAL A 77 -4.82 -1.05 9.53
C VAL A 77 -5.07 -0.93 8.02
N LEU A 78 -4.90 -2.02 7.25
CA LEU A 78 -4.97 -2.00 5.79
C LEU A 78 -6.29 -1.43 5.29
N LYS A 79 -7.42 -1.83 5.88
CA LYS A 79 -8.74 -1.30 5.49
C LYS A 79 -8.85 0.21 5.69
N ALA A 80 -8.22 0.76 6.73
CA ALA A 80 -8.20 2.19 6.98
C ALA A 80 -7.37 2.93 5.93
N LEU A 81 -6.19 2.41 5.59
CA LEU A 81 -5.31 2.96 4.53
C LEU A 81 -5.98 2.90 3.15
N MET A 82 -6.55 1.75 2.78
CA MET A 82 -7.26 1.56 1.52
C MET A 82 -8.48 2.49 1.40
N ARG A 83 -9.24 2.65 2.49
CA ARG A 83 -10.35 3.61 2.51
C ARG A 83 -9.85 5.04 2.30
N ALA A 84 -8.78 5.44 2.99
CA ALA A 84 -8.16 6.76 2.82
C ALA A 84 -7.66 7.00 1.38
N ALA A 85 -7.08 5.99 0.72
CA ALA A 85 -6.63 6.08 -0.68
C ALA A 85 -7.75 6.36 -1.69
N THR A 86 -8.99 5.95 -1.40
CA THR A 86 -10.12 6.10 -2.33
C THR A 86 -11.01 7.31 -2.05
N LYS A 87 -10.75 8.03 -0.96
CA LYS A 87 -11.52 9.20 -0.57
C LYS A 87 -11.28 10.36 -1.55
N PRO A 88 -12.33 10.98 -2.13
CA PRO A 88 -12.18 12.08 -3.09
C PRO A 88 -11.36 13.25 -2.53
N GLU A 89 -11.53 13.54 -1.24
CA GLU A 89 -10.79 14.61 -0.56
C GLU A 89 -9.27 14.39 -0.52
N ASN A 90 -8.81 13.15 -0.77
CA ASN A 90 -7.40 12.80 -0.77
C ASN A 90 -6.81 12.65 -2.19
N ARG A 91 -7.56 13.02 -3.23
CA ARG A 91 -7.05 13.02 -4.61
C ARG A 91 -5.82 13.92 -4.72
N GLY A 92 -4.73 13.41 -5.31
CA GLY A 92 -3.42 14.09 -5.37
C GLY A 92 -2.49 13.83 -4.18
N TYR A 93 -3.00 13.23 -3.09
CA TYR A 93 -2.22 12.82 -1.90
C TYR A 93 -2.40 11.34 -1.56
N ASN A 94 -3.06 10.58 -2.42
CA ASN A 94 -3.44 9.20 -2.15
C ASN A 94 -2.29 8.19 -2.30
N ALA A 95 -1.19 8.57 -2.96
CA ALA A 95 0.01 7.76 -3.09
C ALA A 95 0.56 7.32 -1.72
N ASP A 96 0.54 8.21 -0.73
CA ASP A 96 1.07 7.94 0.62
C ASP A 96 0.41 6.74 1.29
N TYR A 97 -0.90 6.55 1.10
CA TYR A 97 -1.61 5.43 1.69
C TYR A 97 -1.30 4.12 0.96
N PHE A 98 -1.04 4.18 -0.35
CA PHE A 98 -0.60 3.01 -1.12
C PHE A 98 0.84 2.62 -0.73
N TRP A 99 1.76 3.59 -0.60
CA TRP A 99 3.10 3.33 -0.10
C TRP A 99 3.09 2.69 1.29
N ALA A 100 2.21 3.16 2.18
CA ALA A 100 2.01 2.53 3.47
C ALA A 100 1.49 1.07 3.34
N CYS A 101 0.60 0.78 2.39
CA CYS A 101 0.12 -0.58 2.13
C CYS A 101 1.23 -1.51 1.60
N ALA A 102 2.22 -0.99 0.87
CA ALA A 102 3.31 -1.79 0.30
C ALA A 102 4.23 -2.43 1.36
N HIS A 103 4.12 -2.00 2.62
CA HIS A 103 4.81 -2.63 3.75
C HIS A 103 4.12 -3.90 4.29
N TYR A 104 3.00 -4.31 3.69
CA TYR A 104 2.18 -5.44 4.11
C TYR A 104 1.99 -6.42 2.96
N ASP A 105 1.79 -7.70 3.29
CA ASP A 105 1.23 -8.63 2.33
C ASP A 105 -0.26 -8.27 2.08
N CYS A 106 -0.49 -7.67 0.93
CA CYS A 106 -1.80 -7.23 0.48
C CYS A 106 -2.54 -8.27 -0.37
N THR A 107 -2.04 -9.50 -0.47
CA THR A 107 -2.61 -10.58 -1.30
C THR A 107 -4.14 -10.74 -1.15
N PRO A 108 -4.73 -10.78 0.07
CA PRO A 108 -6.17 -10.92 0.24
C PRO A 108 -6.99 -9.77 -0.36
N TYR A 109 -6.35 -8.62 -0.59
CA TYR A 109 -6.95 -7.40 -1.09
C TYR A 109 -6.60 -7.11 -2.55
N LEU A 110 -6.00 -8.07 -3.28
CA LEU A 110 -5.73 -7.97 -4.72
C LEU A 110 -6.89 -7.37 -5.54
N PRO A 111 -8.16 -7.78 -5.35
CA PRO A 111 -9.30 -7.18 -6.03
C PRO A 111 -9.39 -5.66 -5.95
N PHE A 112 -9.00 -5.07 -4.82
CA PHE A 112 -9.06 -3.63 -4.59
C PHE A 112 -8.01 -2.90 -5.43
N PHE A 113 -6.75 -3.33 -5.36
CA PHE A 113 -5.65 -2.68 -6.05
C PHE A 113 -5.81 -2.76 -7.58
N VAL A 114 -6.25 -3.91 -8.11
CA VAL A 114 -6.53 -4.05 -9.54
C VAL A 114 -7.69 -3.16 -10.00
N ARG A 115 -8.76 -3.05 -9.19
CA ARG A 115 -9.87 -2.12 -9.51
C ARG A 115 -9.40 -0.67 -9.50
N PHE A 116 -8.54 -0.30 -8.55
CA PHE A 116 -7.96 1.04 -8.51
C PHE A 116 -7.18 1.34 -9.78
N LEU A 117 -6.24 0.48 -10.19
CA LEU A 117 -5.45 0.68 -11.41
C LEU A 117 -6.31 0.80 -12.67
N LEU A 118 -7.34 -0.04 -12.80
CA LEU A 118 -8.22 -0.04 -13.98
C LEU A 118 -9.18 1.16 -14.02
N GLY A 119 -9.53 1.72 -12.86
CA GLY A 119 -10.44 2.86 -12.73
C GLY A 119 -9.74 4.19 -12.48
N CYS A 120 -8.41 4.23 -12.44
CA CYS A 120 -7.66 5.46 -12.21
C CYS A 120 -7.67 6.33 -13.47
N GLU A 121 -8.13 7.56 -13.33
CA GLU A 121 -8.20 8.56 -14.40
C GLU A 121 -6.96 9.49 -14.42
N ASP A 122 -6.04 9.31 -13.48
CA ASP A 122 -4.85 10.14 -13.34
C ASP A 122 -3.63 9.22 -13.12
N PRO A 123 -2.81 8.97 -14.15
CA PRO A 123 -1.67 8.06 -14.07
C PRO A 123 -0.47 8.71 -13.37
N GLY A 124 -0.69 9.25 -12.18
CA GLY A 124 0.33 9.83 -11.32
C GLY A 124 0.95 8.84 -10.33
N GLU A 125 1.54 9.39 -9.27
CA GLU A 125 2.27 8.65 -8.25
C GLU A 125 1.42 7.56 -7.56
N ALA A 126 0.10 7.77 -7.44
CA ALA A 126 -0.78 6.79 -6.82
C ALA A 126 -0.88 5.48 -7.59
N MET A 127 -0.80 5.51 -8.93
CA MET A 127 -0.73 4.28 -9.73
C MET A 127 0.60 3.57 -9.49
N VAL A 128 1.72 4.29 -9.49
CA VAL A 128 3.05 3.72 -9.20
C VAL A 128 3.07 3.05 -7.83
N ALA A 129 2.59 3.74 -6.80
CA ALA A 129 2.50 3.20 -5.45
C ALA A 129 1.60 1.96 -5.40
N CYS A 130 0.48 1.95 -6.14
CA CYS A 130 -0.40 0.78 -6.23
C CYS A 130 0.26 -0.41 -6.95
N VAL A 131 1.08 -0.17 -7.98
CA VAL A 131 1.89 -1.23 -8.63
C VAL A 131 2.88 -1.82 -7.63
N ALA A 132 3.57 -0.98 -6.86
CA ALA A 132 4.51 -1.44 -5.83
C ALA A 132 3.82 -2.31 -4.75
N VAL A 133 2.56 -2.00 -4.39
CA VAL A 133 1.78 -2.88 -3.49
C VAL A 133 1.59 -4.27 -4.10
N ILE A 134 1.29 -4.35 -5.41
CA ILE A 134 1.10 -5.63 -6.11
C ILE A 134 2.44 -6.39 -6.18
N GLU A 135 3.55 -5.72 -6.50
CA GLU A 135 4.89 -6.33 -6.52
C GLU A 135 5.30 -6.87 -5.14
N ALA A 136 4.85 -6.22 -4.06
CA ALA A 136 5.13 -6.62 -2.68
C ALA A 136 4.25 -7.79 -2.18
N MET A 137 3.22 -8.20 -2.91
CA MET A 137 2.36 -9.33 -2.49
C MET A 137 3.16 -10.64 -2.42
N GLU A 138 2.94 -11.41 -1.36
CA GLU A 138 3.71 -12.62 -1.06
C GLU A 138 2.98 -13.91 -1.49
N GLY A 139 1.65 -13.86 -1.64
CA GLY A 139 0.83 -15.04 -1.83
C GLY A 139 0.42 -15.71 -0.49
N PRO A 140 -0.24 -16.88 -0.54
CA PRO A 140 -0.60 -17.62 -1.74
C PRO A 140 -1.76 -16.95 -2.49
N PHE A 141 -1.66 -16.95 -3.81
CA PHE A 141 -2.69 -16.51 -4.71
C PHE A 141 -3.67 -17.63 -5.01
N ILE A 142 -4.96 -17.33 -4.96
CA ILE A 142 -6.00 -18.24 -5.43
C ILE A 142 -5.94 -18.29 -6.97
N PRO A 143 -5.67 -19.45 -7.61
CA PRO A 143 -5.42 -19.53 -9.07
C PRO A 143 -6.50 -18.90 -9.93
N ALA A 144 -7.77 -19.19 -9.64
CA ALA A 144 -8.91 -18.65 -10.39
C ALA A 144 -9.00 -17.11 -10.27
N VAL A 145 -8.62 -16.56 -9.11
CA VAL A 145 -8.67 -15.13 -8.83
C VAL A 145 -7.52 -14.41 -9.52
N VAL A 146 -6.29 -14.89 -9.37
CA VAL A 146 -5.10 -14.24 -9.95
C VAL A 146 -5.12 -14.29 -11.47
N LYS A 147 -5.45 -15.43 -12.09
CA LYS A 147 -5.59 -15.56 -13.56
C LYS A 147 -6.62 -14.58 -14.12
N ARG A 148 -7.77 -14.43 -13.44
CA ARG A 148 -8.81 -13.48 -13.83
C ARG A 148 -8.29 -12.04 -13.79
N TYR A 149 -7.52 -11.66 -12.78
CA TYR A 149 -7.01 -10.29 -12.65
C TYR A 149 -5.84 -10.00 -13.60
N ILE A 150 -4.95 -10.96 -13.85
CA ILE A 150 -3.93 -10.86 -14.90
C ILE A 150 -4.59 -10.60 -16.25
N ALA A 151 -5.60 -11.40 -16.63
CA ALA A 151 -6.33 -11.21 -17.87
C ALA A 151 -6.99 -9.83 -17.96
N LYS A 152 -7.57 -9.34 -16.86
CA LYS A 152 -8.17 -7.98 -16.82
C LYS A 152 -7.15 -6.87 -17.03
N LEU A 153 -5.95 -7.00 -16.47
CA LEU A 153 -4.88 -6.01 -16.63
C LEU A 153 -4.33 -6.04 -18.06
N LEU A 154 -4.01 -7.22 -18.59
CA LEU A 154 -3.34 -7.37 -19.89
C LEU A 154 -4.27 -7.23 -21.10
N GLN A 155 -5.59 -7.41 -20.94
CA GLN A 155 -6.56 -7.34 -22.04
C GLN A 155 -7.44 -6.09 -21.98
N ARG A 156 -6.98 -5.01 -21.35
CA ARG A 156 -7.74 -3.76 -21.29
C ARG A 156 -7.96 -3.21 -22.70
N LYS A 157 -9.22 -3.23 -23.18
CA LYS A 157 -9.59 -2.87 -24.56
C LYS A 157 -9.78 -1.37 -24.81
N GLN A 158 -9.94 -0.56 -23.77
CA GLN A 158 -10.20 0.88 -23.89
C GLN A 158 -9.39 1.67 -22.85
N PRO A 159 -8.44 2.50 -23.29
CA PRO A 159 -7.84 3.52 -22.46
C PRO A 159 -8.87 4.61 -22.16
N LEU A 160 -8.95 5.07 -20.90
CA LEU A 160 -9.88 6.13 -20.47
C LEU A 160 -9.31 7.56 -20.65
N LEU A 161 -8.09 7.69 -21.18
CA LEU A 161 -7.28 8.91 -21.04
C LEU A 161 -6.97 9.59 -22.38
N LEU A 162 -6.37 10.79 -22.35
CA LEU A 162 -5.78 11.46 -23.52
C LEU A 162 -4.44 10.79 -23.91
N SER A 163 -4.03 10.89 -25.18
CA SER A 163 -2.94 10.08 -25.80
C SER A 163 -1.69 9.86 -24.94
N ASP A 164 -1.18 10.91 -24.29
CA ASP A 164 0.11 10.83 -23.59
C ASP A 164 -0.05 10.20 -22.19
N LEU A 165 -1.18 10.46 -21.54
CA LEU A 165 -1.55 9.85 -20.25
C LEU A 165 -2.01 8.39 -20.44
N GLN A 166 -2.52 8.03 -21.63
CA GLN A 166 -2.84 6.65 -21.97
C GLN A 166 -1.60 5.75 -21.87
N LEU A 167 -0.49 6.17 -22.49
CA LEU A 167 0.73 5.38 -22.50
C LEU A 167 1.26 5.13 -21.08
N GLN A 168 1.28 6.17 -20.24
CA GLN A 168 1.72 6.04 -18.86
C GLN A 168 0.83 5.10 -18.04
N SER A 169 -0.49 5.21 -18.17
CA SER A 169 -1.44 4.30 -17.52
C SER A 169 -1.26 2.86 -17.98
N GLU A 170 -1.04 2.64 -19.29
CA GLU A 170 -0.81 1.32 -19.86
C GLU A 170 0.46 0.67 -19.32
N VAL A 171 1.56 1.42 -19.22
CA VAL A 171 2.81 0.92 -18.63
C VAL A 171 2.59 0.39 -17.22
N PHE A 172 1.92 1.15 -16.35
CA PHE A 172 1.66 0.72 -14.97
C PHE A 172 0.74 -0.50 -14.88
N ILE A 173 -0.27 -0.57 -15.74
CA ILE A 173 -1.21 -1.70 -15.78
C ILE A 173 -0.52 -2.97 -16.27
N ILE A 174 0.29 -2.86 -17.32
CA ILE A 174 1.06 -3.97 -17.87
C ILE A 174 2.08 -4.45 -16.83
N GLN A 175 2.79 -3.53 -16.17
CA GLN A 175 3.74 -3.85 -15.11
C GLN A 175 3.07 -4.61 -13.95
N ALA A 176 1.91 -4.13 -13.47
CA ALA A 176 1.14 -4.87 -12.46
C ALA A 176 0.70 -6.26 -12.95
N GLY A 177 0.35 -6.40 -14.22
CA GLY A 177 0.00 -7.68 -14.84
C GLY A 177 1.15 -8.67 -14.85
N TYR A 178 2.34 -8.22 -15.24
CA TYR A 178 3.56 -9.05 -15.21
C TYR A 178 4.01 -9.38 -13.80
N ALA A 179 3.95 -8.43 -12.86
CA ALA A 179 4.27 -8.69 -11.46
C ALA A 179 3.41 -9.81 -10.87
N LEU A 180 2.11 -9.83 -11.16
CA LEU A 180 1.22 -10.93 -10.76
C LEU A 180 1.53 -12.25 -11.46
N LEU A 181 1.90 -12.18 -12.74
CA LEU A 181 2.27 -13.35 -13.53
C LEU A 181 3.51 -14.03 -12.93
N ASP A 182 4.57 -13.27 -12.66
CA ASP A 182 5.83 -13.76 -12.09
C ASP A 182 5.58 -14.40 -10.71
N LYS A 183 4.86 -13.69 -9.84
CA LYS A 183 4.51 -14.19 -8.50
C LYS A 183 3.69 -15.48 -8.54
N TYR A 184 2.74 -15.58 -9.48
CA TYR A 184 1.93 -16.78 -9.62
C TYR A 184 2.75 -17.95 -10.19
N PHE A 185 3.65 -17.70 -11.14
CA PHE A 185 4.55 -18.74 -11.64
C PHE A 185 5.51 -19.23 -10.55
N ASP A 186 6.07 -18.33 -9.74
CA ASP A 186 6.90 -18.70 -8.58
C ASP A 186 6.15 -19.59 -7.59
N GLN A 187 4.86 -19.30 -7.35
CA GLN A 187 4.02 -20.16 -6.50
C GLN A 187 3.85 -21.56 -7.11
N VAL A 188 3.50 -21.64 -8.40
CA VAL A 188 3.31 -22.92 -9.10
C VAL A 188 4.60 -23.75 -9.12
N ASP A 189 5.75 -23.12 -9.37
CA ASP A 189 7.06 -23.78 -9.35
C ASP A 189 7.40 -24.35 -7.95
N LYS A 190 7.11 -23.58 -6.89
CA LYS A 190 7.28 -24.05 -5.50
C LYS A 190 6.35 -25.22 -5.18
N GLU A 191 5.08 -25.14 -5.56
CA GLU A 191 4.09 -26.22 -5.36
C GLU A 191 4.56 -27.51 -6.06
N TRP A 192 4.97 -27.41 -7.33
CA TRP A 192 5.49 -28.52 -8.11
C TRP A 192 6.74 -29.17 -7.48
N LYS A 193 7.71 -28.36 -7.07
CA LYS A 193 8.95 -28.84 -6.42
C LYS A 193 8.67 -29.56 -5.09
N ASN A 194 7.69 -29.08 -4.33
CA ASN A 194 7.29 -29.70 -3.07
C ASN A 194 6.59 -31.05 -3.30
N GLU A 195 5.72 -31.16 -4.31
CA GLU A 195 5.08 -32.42 -4.70
C GLU A 195 6.12 -33.47 -5.15
N VAL A 196 7.09 -33.07 -5.98
CA VAL A 196 8.19 -33.95 -6.42
C VAL A 196 9.03 -34.43 -5.22
N SER A 197 9.29 -33.55 -4.26
CA SER A 197 10.08 -33.90 -3.06
C SER A 197 9.34 -34.85 -2.12
N ALA A 198 8.02 -34.67 -1.96
CA ALA A 198 7.17 -35.56 -1.16
C ALA A 198 6.97 -36.95 -1.82
N SER A 199 7.14 -37.05 -3.13
CA SER A 199 7.00 -38.30 -3.89
C SER A 199 8.25 -39.19 -3.94
N LYS A 200 9.38 -38.78 -3.35
CA LYS A 200 10.56 -39.63 -3.15
C LYS A 200 10.46 -40.26 -1.75
N PRO A 201 10.11 -41.55 -1.60
CA PRO A 201 10.25 -42.22 -0.32
C PRO A 201 11.73 -42.27 0.04
N GLU A 202 12.05 -42.00 1.31
CA GLU A 202 13.35 -42.32 1.91
C GLU A 202 13.67 -43.77 1.55
N GLN A 203 14.66 -43.97 0.68
CA GLN A 203 15.31 -45.26 0.57
C GLN A 203 16.05 -45.46 1.89
N SER A 204 15.41 -46.20 2.80
CA SER A 204 16.05 -46.77 3.97
C SER A 204 17.21 -47.62 3.46
N VAL A 205 18.42 -47.16 3.74
CA VAL A 205 19.65 -47.92 3.54
C VAL A 205 19.69 -48.97 4.65
N ASP A 206 19.36 -50.22 4.28
CA ASP A 206 19.74 -51.42 5.02
C ASP A 206 21.18 -51.83 4.66
#